data_AF-A0A9E3SUJ1-F1
#
_entry.id   AF-A0A9E3SUJ1-F1
#
_cell.length_a   1.000
_cell.length_b   1.000
_cell.length_c   1.000
_cell.angle_alpha   90.00
_cell.angle_beta   90.00
_cell.angle_gamma   90.00
#
_symmetry.space_group_name_H-M   'P 1'
#
loop_
_entity.id
_entity.type
_entity.pdbx_description
1 polymer ?
#
loop_
_entity_poly.entity_id
_entity_poly.type
_entity_poly.pdbx_seq_one_letter_code
_entity_poly.pdbx_strand_id
1 'polypeptide(L)' 'MKTVASRDNPAYKALAKLASSAAERRKRGLSVIEGAHLVRACLDAGHPVAQLFLTRAAAEAEAALAGRARAAS' A
#
# COMPACT_ATOMS: atom_id res chain seq x y z
N MET A 1 -1.49 -5.97 12.02
CA MET A 1 -2.09 -4.99 11.07
C MET A 1 -2.68 -3.87 11.89
N LYS A 2 -2.58 -2.61 11.45
CA LYS A 2 -3.25 -1.49 12.13
C LYS A 2 -4.50 -1.12 11.34
N THR A 3 -5.65 -1.11 12.00
CA THR A 3 -6.93 -0.76 11.35
C THR A 3 -7.05 0.75 11.21
N VAL A 4 -7.42 1.20 10.01
CA VAL A 4 -7.75 2.60 9.73
C VAL A 4 -9.28 2.72 9.73
N ALA A 5 -9.84 3.37 10.74
CA ALA A 5 -11.30 3.52 10.90
C ALA A 5 -11.82 4.94 10.66
N SER A 6 -10.93 5.93 10.45
CA SER A 6 -11.31 7.33 10.28
C SER A 6 -10.48 8.01 9.18
N ARG A 7 -11.10 8.98 8.49
CA ARG A 7 -10.44 9.88 7.53
C ARG A 7 -9.40 10.78 8.19
N ASP A 8 -9.50 10.98 9.50
CA ASP A 8 -8.52 11.77 10.25
C ASP A 8 -7.23 11.02 10.59
N ASN A 9 -7.20 9.71 10.32
CA ASN A 9 -6.03 8.89 10.54
C ASN A 9 -4.81 9.45 9.76
N PRO A 10 -3.66 9.69 10.42
CA PRO A 10 -2.49 10.25 9.76
C PRO A 10 -1.97 9.43 8.58
N ALA A 11 -2.02 8.10 8.66
CA ALA A 11 -1.58 7.22 7.57
C ALA A 11 -2.52 7.32 6.35
N TYR A 12 -3.83 7.42 6.59
CA TYR A 12 -4.81 7.65 5.52
C TYR A 12 -4.60 9.01 4.84
N LYS A 13 -4.43 10.08 5.63
CA LYS A 13 -4.13 11.42 5.10
C LYS A 13 -2.83 11.43 4.27
N ALA A 14 -1.80 10.75 4.76
CA ALA A 14 -0.52 10.64 4.04
C ALA A 14 -0.68 9.87 2.71
N LEU A 15 -1.44 8.77 2.69
CA LEU A 15 -1.76 8.03 1.47
C LEU A 15 -2.53 8.91 0.48
N ALA A 16 -3.60 9.57 0.93
CA ALA A 16 -4.41 10.44 0.08
C ALA A 16 -3.58 11.57 -0.55
N LYS A 17 -2.67 12.18 0.23
CA LYS A 17 -1.73 13.18 -0.28
C LYS A 17 -0.76 12.61 -1.30
N LEU A 18 -0.22 11.41 -1.06
CA LEU A 18 0.70 10.74 -1.98
C LEU A 18 0.02 10.35 -3.30
N ALA A 19 -1.24 9.88 -3.24
CA ALA A 19 -2.03 9.53 -4.42
C ALA A 19 -2.35 10.77 -5.26
N SER A 20 -2.71 11.88 -4.61
CA SER A 20 -3.15 13.12 -5.29
C SER A 20 -2.02 14.04 -5.77
N SER A 21 -0.79 13.92 -5.26
CA SER A 21 0.30 14.87 -5.56
C SER A 21 1.55 14.20 -6.14
N ALA A 22 1.86 14.52 -7.40
CA ALA A 22 3.10 14.09 -8.04
C ALA A 22 4.35 14.70 -7.37
N ALA A 23 4.25 15.94 -6.86
CA ALA A 23 5.34 16.57 -6.12
C ALA A 23 5.61 15.83 -4.80
N GLU A 24 4.56 15.39 -4.10
CA GLU A 24 4.69 14.58 -2.88
C GLU A 24 5.32 13.22 -3.18
N ARG A 25 4.92 12.56 -4.28
CA ARG A 25 5.55 11.31 -4.75
C ARG A 25 7.04 11.46 -4.99
N ARG A 26 7.44 12.49 -5.76
CA ARG A 26 8.86 12.78 -6.02
C ARG A 26 9.61 13.10 -4.73
N LYS A 27 9.06 13.96 -3.87
CA LYS A 27 9.66 14.35 -2.59
C LYS A 27 9.93 13.13 -1.70
N ARG A 28 9.00 12.16 -1.67
CA ARG A 28 9.10 10.97 -0.84
C ARG A 28 9.83 9.80 -1.50
N GLY A 29 10.10 9.89 -2.81
CA GLY A 29 10.65 8.77 -3.58
C GLY A 29 9.70 7.57 -3.65
N LEU A 30 8.39 7.81 -3.61
CA LEU A 30 7.37 6.75 -3.57
C LEU A 30 6.37 6.89 -4.71
N SER A 31 5.88 5.75 -5.18
CA SER A 31 4.75 5.65 -6.10
C SER A 31 3.57 4.94 -5.44
N VAL A 32 2.36 5.27 -5.87
CA VAL A 32 1.12 4.58 -5.45
C VAL A 32 0.65 3.74 -6.62
N ILE A 33 0.39 2.46 -6.35
CA ILE A 33 -0.22 1.52 -7.29
C ILE A 33 -1.45 0.92 -6.63
N GLU A 34 -2.49 0.62 -7.41
CA GLU A 34 -3.75 0.08 -6.90
C GLU A 34 -4.16 -1.17 -7.68
N GLY A 35 -4.62 -2.19 -6.95
CA GLY A 35 -5.04 -3.48 -7.50
C GLY A 35 -4.09 -4.62 -7.12
N ALA A 36 -4.67 -5.77 -6.76
CA ALA A 36 -3.93 -6.94 -6.28
C ALA A 36 -2.90 -7.45 -7.29
N HIS A 37 -3.22 -7.44 -8.59
CA HIS A 37 -2.32 -7.87 -9.65
C HIS A 37 -1.06 -6.98 -9.78
N LEU A 38 -1.18 -5.66 -9.55
CA LEU A 38 -0.02 -4.77 -9.57
C LEU A 38 0.87 -4.97 -8.34
N VAL A 39 0.28 -5.19 -7.16
CA VAL A 39 1.04 -5.52 -5.95
C VAL A 39 1.77 -6.85 -6.13
N ARG A 40 1.11 -7.85 -6.75
CA ARG A 40 1.71 -9.14 -7.11
C ARG A 40 2.92 -8.95 -8.01
N ALA A 41 2.78 -8.21 -9.11
CA ALA A 41 3.86 -7.93 -10.04
C ALA A 41 5.02 -7.17 -9.37
N CYS A 42 4.73 -6.20 -8.51
CA CYS A 42 5.73 -5.45 -7.74
C CYS A 42 6.58 -6.39 -6.85
N LEU A 43 5.91 -7.30 -6.13
CA LEU A 43 6.58 -8.29 -5.29
C LEU A 43 7.35 -9.34 -6.11
N ASP A 44 6.78 -9.79 -7.23
CA ASP A 44 7.42 -10.76 -8.13
C ASP A 44 8.68 -10.17 -8.78
N ALA A 45 8.68 -8.86 -9.06
CA ALA A 45 9.85 -8.11 -9.52
C ALA A 45 10.89 -7.80 -8.41
N GLY A 46 10.59 -8.15 -7.15
CA GLY A 46 11.48 -7.90 -6.01
C GLY A 46 11.58 -6.43 -5.59
N HIS A 47 10.62 -5.59 -5.99
CA HIS A 47 10.60 -4.20 -5.54
C HIS A 47 10.11 -4.09 -4.08
N PRO A 48 10.69 -3.17 -3.29
CA PRO A 48 10.29 -2.98 -1.90
C PRO A 48 8.89 -2.36 -1.81
N VAL A 49 8.05 -2.92 -0.94
CA VAL A 49 6.72 -2.37 -0.64
C VAL A 49 6.79 -1.55 0.64
N ALA A 50 6.77 -0.22 0.51
CA ALA A 50 6.88 0.67 1.68
C ALA A 50 5.67 0.56 2.63
N GLN A 51 4.45 0.53 2.09
CA GLN A 51 3.20 0.34 2.84
C GLN A 51 2.14 -0.31 1.95
N LEU A 52 1.34 -1.20 2.53
CA LEU A 52 0.21 -1.84 1.86
C LEU A 52 -1.09 -1.50 2.60
N PHE A 53 -2.05 -0.91 1.88
CA PHE A 53 -3.39 -0.61 2.37
C PHE A 53 -4.37 -1.62 1.78
N LEU A 54 -5.20 -2.20 2.62
CA LEU A 54 -6.16 -3.23 2.24
C LEU A 54 -7.52 -2.86 2.81
N THR A 55 -8.58 -3.12 2.03
CA THR A 55 -9.92 -3.21 2.60
C THR A 55 -10.01 -4.47 3.46
N ARG A 56 -11.02 -4.54 4.34
CA ARG A 56 -11.23 -5.74 5.16
C ARG A 56 -11.46 -6.99 4.30
N ALA A 57 -12.28 -6.88 3.25
CA ALA A 57 -12.53 -7.97 2.32
C ALA A 57 -11.24 -8.41 1.58
N ALA A 58 -10.40 -7.47 1.16
CA ALA A 58 -9.13 -7.80 0.51
C ALA A 58 -8.12 -8.44 1.48
N ALA A 59 -8.12 -8.06 2.77
CA ALA A 59 -7.26 -8.68 3.75
C ALA A 59 -7.56 -10.19 3.93
N GLU A 60 -8.81 -10.58 3.73
CA GLU A 60 -9.25 -11.98 3.78
C GLU A 60 -9.00 -12.68 2.43
N ALA A 61 -9.47 -12.10 1.32
CA ALA A 61 -9.34 -12.69 -0.02
C ALA A 61 -7.88 -12.80 -0.50
N GLU A 62 -7.03 -11.83 -0.15
CA GLU A 62 -5.63 -11.72 -0.58
C GLU A 62 -4.65 -11.99 0.57
N ALA A 63 -5.04 -12.81 1.55
CA ALA A 63 -4.23 -13.10 2.73
C ALA A 63 -2.81 -13.59 2.39
N ALA A 64 -2.66 -14.42 1.35
CA ALA A 64 -1.36 -14.89 0.88
C ALA A 64 -0.48 -13.75 0.34
N LEU A 65 -1.07 -12.84 -0.45
CA LEU A 65 -0.36 -11.67 -0.98
C LEU A 65 0.07 -10.72 0.15
N ALA A 66 -0.81 -10.47 1.11
CA ALA A 66 -0.50 -9.66 2.29
C ALA A 66 0.62 -10.29 3.14
N GLY A 67 0.65 -11.62 3.25
CA GLY A 67 1.75 -12.36 3.90
C GLY A 67 3.08 -12.17 3.18
N ARG A 68 3.10 -12.31 1.86
CA ARG A 68 4.30 -12.08 1.03
C ARG A 68 4.84 -10.66 1.18
N ALA A 69 3.97 -9.65 1.15
CA ALA A 69 4.37 -8.26 1.30
C ALA A 69 5.07 -7.98 2.63
N ARG A 70 4.62 -8.61 3.72
CA ARG A 70 5.25 -8.47 5.05
C ARG A 70 6.62 -9.13 5.14
N ALA A 71 6.81 -10.26 4.46
CA ALA A 71 8.10 -10.97 4.47
C ALA A 71 9.16 -10.25 3.61
N ALA A 72 8.73 -9.40 2.67
CA ALA A 72 9.60 -8.62 1.81
C ALA A 72 9.93 -7.21 2.37
N SER A 73 9.46 -6.89 3.59
CA SER A 73 9.63 -5.58 4.25
C SER A 73 10.83 -5.55 5.19
#